data_AF-A0A2G9T5C0-F1
#
_entry.id   AF-A0A2G9T5C0-F1
#
_cell.length_a   1.000
_cell.length_b   1.000
_cell.length_c   1.000
_cell.angle_alpha   90.00
_cell.angle_beta   90.00
_cell.angle_gamma   90.00
#
_symmetry.space_group_name_H-M   'P 1'
#
loop_
_entity.id
_entity.type
_entity.pdbx_description
1 polymer ?
#
loop_
_entity_poly.entity_id
_entity_poly.type
_entity_poly.pdbx_seq_one_letter_code
_entity_poly.pdbx_strand_id
1 'polypeptide(L)'
;MGSNYKSRLVLTMSAAVQLCEQLGEMIKFSETLPEGAEASAENGALKSEVLAFDSRRYYLDLKENQRGRFLRIAQTVANPRMSRAQ
;
A
#
# COMPACT_ATOMS: atom_id res chain seq x y z
N MET A 1 -17.59 19.59 -6.52
CA MET A 1 -17.40 18.80 -7.76
C MET A 1 -16.55 17.59 -7.42
N GLY A 2 -17.18 16.42 -7.34
CA GLY A 2 -16.52 15.18 -6.93
C GLY A 2 -15.58 14.68 -8.04
N SER A 3 -14.29 14.91 -7.87
CA SER A 3 -13.26 14.25 -8.67
C SER A 3 -13.28 12.77 -8.30
N ASN A 4 -13.92 11.98 -9.16
CA ASN A 4 -13.91 10.52 -9.19
C ASN A 4 -12.46 10.04 -9.43
N TYR A 5 -11.59 10.19 -8.42
CA TYR A 5 -10.26 9.58 -8.41
C TYR A 5 -10.48 8.08 -8.32
N LYS A 6 -10.63 7.43 -9.47
CA LYS A 6 -10.64 5.97 -9.56
C LYS A 6 -9.29 5.51 -9.00
N SER A 7 -9.28 5.06 -7.74
CA SER A 7 -8.14 4.41 -7.09
C SER A 7 -7.83 3.13 -7.85
N ARG A 8 -7.08 3.27 -8.95
CA ARG A 8 -6.75 2.18 -9.86
C ARG A 8 -5.25 1.94 -9.78
N LEU A 9 -4.89 0.76 -9.31
CA LEU A 9 -3.54 0.24 -9.33
C LEU A 9 -3.35 -0.56 -10.63
N VAL A 10 -2.32 -0.23 -11.42
CA VAL A 10 -1.92 -1.03 -12.59
C VAL A 10 -0.51 -1.56 -12.34
N LEU A 11 -0.34 -2.86 -12.54
CA LEU A 11 0.90 -3.58 -12.30
C LEU A 11 1.00 -4.80 -13.25
N THR A 12 2.23 -5.29 -13.44
CA THR A 12 2.50 -6.52 -14.20
C THR A 12 2.06 -7.74 -13.41
N MET A 13 1.85 -8.88 -14.08
CA MET A 13 1.49 -10.13 -13.40
C MET A 13 2.58 -10.59 -12.42
N SER A 14 3.86 -10.41 -12.75
CA SER A 14 4.97 -10.71 -11.82
C SER A 14 4.91 -9.85 -10.54
N ALA A 15 4.56 -8.57 -10.67
CA ALA A 15 4.34 -7.71 -9.51
C ALA A 15 3.09 -8.11 -8.70
N ALA A 16 2.07 -8.66 -9.37
CA ALA A 16 0.84 -9.07 -8.71
C ALA A 16 1.07 -10.29 -7.82
N VAL A 17 1.90 -11.24 -8.27
CA VAL A 17 2.27 -12.41 -7.47
C VAL A 17 2.96 -11.98 -6.18
N GLN A 18 4.00 -11.15 -6.26
CA GLN A 18 4.70 -10.70 -5.05
C GLN A 18 3.81 -9.83 -4.15
N LEU A 19 2.93 -9.00 -4.74
CA LEU A 19 1.93 -8.27 -3.97
C LEU A 19 1.06 -9.24 -3.16
N CYS A 20 0.56 -10.31 -3.78
CA CYS A 20 -0.24 -11.33 -3.09
C CYS A 20 0.55 -12.03 -1.97
N GLU A 21 1.84 -12.33 -2.18
CA GLU A 21 2.69 -12.92 -1.13
C GLU A 21 2.85 -11.97 0.07
N GLN A 22 3.14 -10.68 -0.20
CA GLN A 22 3.23 -9.66 0.85
C GLN A 22 1.90 -9.43 1.57
N LEU A 23 0.79 -9.44 0.83
CA LEU A 23 -0.55 -9.36 1.42
C LEU A 23 -0.80 -10.52 2.38
N GLY A 24 -0.40 -11.74 2.01
CA GLY A 24 -0.51 -12.90 2.89
C GLY A 24 0.27 -12.73 4.20
N GLU A 25 1.51 -12.24 4.13
CA GLU A 25 2.33 -11.96 5.31
C GLU A 25 1.73 -10.85 6.19
N MET A 26 1.16 -9.81 5.58
CA MET A 26 0.49 -8.72 6.30
C MET A 26 -0.82 -9.17 6.96
N ILE A 27 -1.58 -10.07 6.33
CA ILE A 27 -2.79 -10.67 6.93
C ILE A 27 -2.41 -11.48 8.16
N LYS A 28 -1.42 -12.38 8.05
CA LYS A 28 -0.94 -13.14 9.22
C LYS A 28 -0.50 -12.22 10.35
N PHE A 29 0.26 -11.17 10.02
CA PHE A 29 0.69 -10.16 10.99
C PHE A 29 -0.51 -9.48 11.67
N SER A 30 -1.54 -9.17 10.88
CA SER A 30 -2.81 -8.61 11.37
C SER A 30 -3.66 -9.58 12.19
N GLU A 31 -3.42 -10.89 12.18
CA GLU A 31 -4.11 -11.85 13.06
C GLU A 31 -3.30 -12.09 14.33
N THR A 32 -1.97 -12.06 14.24
CA THR A 32 -1.07 -12.28 15.38
C THR A 32 -1.01 -11.10 16.35
N LEU A 33 -1.37 -9.89 15.91
CA LEU A 33 -1.36 -8.70 16.75
C LEU A 33 -2.66 -8.55 17.56
N PRO A 34 -2.59 -8.36 18.89
CA PRO A 34 -3.77 -8.04 19.69
C PRO A 34 -4.41 -6.73 19.22
N GLU A 35 -5.75 -6.66 19.28
CA GLU A 35 -6.54 -5.48 18.91
C GLU A 35 -6.15 -4.30 19.83
N GLY A 36 -5.69 -3.18 19.25
CA GLY A 36 -5.19 -2.03 20.01
C GLY A 36 -3.66 -1.95 20.20
N ALA A 37 -2.87 -2.70 19.44
CA ALA A 37 -1.43 -2.46 19.37
C ALA A 37 -1.17 -1.05 18.83
N GLU A 38 -0.65 -0.14 19.67
CA GLU A 38 -0.35 1.23 19.27
C GLU A 38 0.62 1.23 18.09
N ALA A 39 0.22 1.92 17.02
CA ALA A 39 1.03 2.08 15.82
C ALA A 39 2.34 2.80 16.17
N SER A 40 3.40 2.00 16.34
CA SER A 40 4.70 2.49 16.82
C SER A 40 5.53 3.19 15.73
N ALA A 41 5.03 3.24 14.49
CA ALA A 41 5.70 3.94 13.39
C ALA A 41 5.27 5.41 13.35
N GLU A 42 6.20 6.30 12.97
CA GLU A 42 5.97 7.75 12.82
C GLU A 42 4.81 8.12 11.87
N ASN A 43 4.37 7.17 11.02
CA ASN A 43 3.24 7.34 10.10
C ASN A 43 1.92 6.71 10.59
N GLY A 44 1.89 6.16 11.79
CA GLY A 44 0.73 5.44 12.35
C GLY A 44 0.43 4.12 11.62
N ALA A 45 1.44 3.48 11.03
CA ALA A 45 1.34 2.16 10.44
C ALA A 45 1.83 1.08 11.41
N LEU A 46 1.13 -0.05 11.44
CA LEU A 46 1.51 -1.27 12.17
C LEU A 46 2.64 -2.00 11.45
N LYS A 47 2.60 -2.01 10.12
CA LYS A 47 3.62 -2.60 9.25
C LYS A 47 3.65 -1.84 7.94
N SER A 48 4.84 -1.49 7.47
CA SER A 48 5.06 -0.85 6.18
C SER A 48 6.01 -1.69 5.35
N GLU A 49 5.69 -1.89 4.08
CA GLU A 49 6.49 -2.66 3.13
C GLU A 49 6.60 -1.89 1.81
N VAL A 50 7.72 -2.04 1.11
CA VAL A 50 7.95 -1.37 -0.17
C VAL A 50 8.34 -2.37 -1.24
N LEU A 51 7.47 -2.54 -2.22
CA LEU A 51 7.75 -3.34 -3.41
C LEU A 51 8.26 -2.44 -4.54
N ALA A 52 9.50 -2.67 -4.97
CA ALA A 52 10.06 -2.00 -6.13
C ALA A 52 9.99 -2.92 -7.35
N PHE A 53 9.32 -2.46 -8.41
CA PHE A 53 9.23 -3.14 -9.69
C PHE A 53 9.56 -2.17 -10.81
N ASP A 54 10.61 -2.48 -11.57
CA ASP A 54 11.07 -1.62 -12.67
C ASP A 54 11.29 -0.18 -12.16
N SER A 55 10.60 0.81 -12.73
CA SER A 55 10.62 2.22 -12.33
C SER A 55 9.49 2.62 -11.38
N ARG A 56 8.79 1.65 -10.78
CA ARG A 56 7.62 1.87 -9.92
C ARG A 56 7.87 1.32 -8.53
N ARG A 57 7.49 2.09 -7.52
CA ARG A 57 7.47 1.68 -6.11
C ARG A 57 6.03 1.58 -5.65
N TYR A 58 5.71 0.51 -4.95
CA TYR A 58 4.43 0.27 -4.31
C TYR A 58 4.68 0.26 -2.81
N TYR A 59 4.09 1.22 -2.11
CA TYR A 59 4.12 1.33 -0.67
C TYR A 59 2.87 0.66 -0.13
N LEU A 60 3.05 -0.31 0.76
CA LEU A 60 1.99 -1.04 1.42
C LEU A 60 2.07 -0.69 2.91
N ASP A 61 1.05 -0.02 3.43
CA ASP A 61 0.95 0.33 4.84
C ASP A 61 -0.25 -0.36 5.46
N LEU A 62 -0.01 -1.28 6.38
CA LEU A 62 -1.04 -1.81 7.27
C LEU A 62 -1.24 -0.82 8.40
N LYS A 63 -2.45 -0.30 8.54
CA LYS A 63 -2.82 0.72 9.52
C LYS A 63 -4.05 0.27 10.29
N GLU A 64 -4.24 0.84 11.47
CA GLU A 64 -5.44 0.64 12.29
C GLU A 64 -6.12 1.99 12.52
N ASN A 65 -7.44 2.02 12.41
CA ASN A 65 -8.26 3.16 12.79
C ASN A 65 -9.42 2.70 13.67
N GLN A 66 -10.27 3.62 14.12
CA GLN A 66 -11.44 3.30 14.96
C GLN A 66 -12.45 2.34 14.31
N ARG A 67 -12.37 2.10 12.99
CA ARG A 67 -13.22 1.16 12.25
C ARG A 67 -12.55 -0.21 12.04
N GLY A 68 -11.30 -0.37 12.46
CA GLY A 68 -10.51 -1.60 12.32
C GLY A 68 -9.22 -1.42 11.50
N ARG A 69 -8.65 -2.55 11.09
CA ARG A 69 -7.41 -2.63 10.31
C ARG A 69 -7.68 -2.45 8.82
N PHE A 70 -6.83 -1.68 8.16
CA PHE A 70 -6.91 -1.46 6.72
C PHE A 70 -5.52 -1.41 6.11
N LEU A 71 -5.42 -1.83 4.85
CA LEU A 71 -4.21 -1.72 4.07
C LEU A 71 -4.31 -0.55 3.10
N ARG A 72 -3.31 0.33 3.11
CA ARG A 72 -3.15 1.39 2.12
C ARG A 72 -2.07 0.99 1.14
N ILE A 73 -2.39 1.00 -0.16
CA ILE A 73 -1.43 0.76 -1.22
C ILE A 73 -1.26 2.06 -2.02
N ALA A 74 -0.05 2.59 -2.07
CA ALA A 74 0.29 3.78 -2.85
C ALA A 74 1.32 3.41 -3.93
N GLN A 75 1.08 3.83 -5.17
CA GLN A 75 2.02 3.66 -6.27
C GLN A 75 2.73 4.98 -6.53
N THR A 76 4.06 4.94 -6.64
CA THR A 76 4.89 6.07 -7.06
C THR A 76 5.74 5.64 -8.24
N VAL A 77 5.82 6.47 -9.27
CA VAL A 77 6.71 6.24 -10.42
C VAL A 77 7.95 7.10 -10.21
N ALA A 78 9.14 6.51 -10.34
CA ALA A 78 10.42 7.22 -10.17
C ALA A 78 10.62 8.35 -11.19
N ASN A 79 9.86 8.32 -12.30
CA ASN A 79 9.81 9.39 -13.28
C ASN A 79 8.34 9.67 -13.63
N PRO A 80 7.70 10.72 -13.08
CA PRO A 80 6.43 11.17 -13.62
C PRO A 80 6.71 11.55 -15.07
N ARG A 81 6.18 10.80 -16.04
CA ARG A 81 6.22 11.25 -17.43
C ARG A 81 5.60 12.63 -17.44
N MET A 82 6.44 13.63 -17.66
CA MET A 82 6.07 14.99 -17.96
C MET A 82 5.27 14.92 -19.27
N SER A 83 3.94 14.86 -19.20
CA SER A 83 3.04 15.14 -20.34
C SER A 83 1.56 15.00 -19.94
N ARG A 84 0.95 16.13 -19.62
CA ARG A 84 -0.06 16.71 -20.51
C ARG A 84 0.05 18.22 -20.40
N ALA A 85 0.93 18.79 -21.23
CA ALA A 85 0.69 20.15 -21.68
C ALA A 85 -0.61 20.11 -22.48
N GLN A 86 -1.60 20.87 -22.02
CA GLN A 86 -2.73 21.33 -22.83
C GLN A 86 -2.74 22.84 -22.71
#